data_AF-A0A1A7Q7Z0-F1
#
_entry.id   AF-A0A1A7Q7Z0-F1
#
_cell.length_a   1.000
_cell.length_b   1.000
_cell.length_c   1.000
_cell.angle_alpha   90.00
_cell.angle_beta   90.00
_cell.angle_gamma   90.00
#
_symmetry.space_group_name_H-M   'P 1'
#
loop_
_entity.id
_entity.type
_entity.pdbx_description
1 polymer ?
#
loop_
_entity_poly.entity_id
_entity_poly.type
_entity_poly.pdbx_seq_one_letter_code
_entity_poly.pdbx_strand_id
1 'polypeptide(L)'
;MSEFTIEHTDNGQYGAFFIAGQGKRLAELTYEYTHPQTIDANHTFVDPSLRNQGIAEKLLNALLQFTEQKQLNITASCSYVSAKLRKRL
;
A
#
# COMPACT_ATOMS: atom_id res chain seq x y z
N MET A 1 4.20 -21.92 7.79
CA MET A 1 4.44 -20.48 7.64
C MET A 1 3.12 -19.86 7.25
N SER A 2 2.62 -18.88 7.99
CA SER A 2 1.35 -18.24 7.66
C SER A 2 1.53 -17.47 6.34
N GLU A 3 0.96 -17.96 5.24
CA GLU A 3 0.93 -17.21 4.00
C GLU A 3 -0.19 -16.18 4.10
N PHE A 4 0.20 -14.91 4.21
CA PHE A 4 -0.73 -13.80 4.07
C PHE A 4 -0.78 -13.41 2.60
N THR A 5 -1.96 -13.51 1.99
CA THR A 5 -2.21 -13.02 0.64
C THR A 5 -2.49 -11.52 0.70
N ILE A 6 -1.84 -10.76 -0.18
CA ILE A 6 -2.17 -9.35 -0.40
C ILE A 6 -3.28 -9.29 -1.43
N GLU A 7 -4.39 -8.67 -1.05
CA GLU A 7 -5.52 -8.37 -1.92
C GLU A 7 -5.43 -6.92 -2.40
N HIS A 8 -5.98 -6.64 -3.59
CA HIS A 8 -6.00 -5.31 -4.19
C HIS A 8 -7.40 -4.94 -4.65
N THR A 9 -7.84 -3.74 -4.29
CA THR A 9 -9.05 -3.11 -4.80
C THR A 9 -8.72 -1.78 -5.44
N ASP A 10 -9.34 -1.46 -6.56
CA ASP A 10 -9.21 -0.21 -7.30
C ASP A 10 -10.55 0.13 -7.95
N ASN A 11 -11.07 1.34 -7.69
CA ASN A 11 -12.31 1.84 -8.29
C ASN A 11 -12.09 3.03 -9.25
N GLY A 12 -10.83 3.36 -9.58
CA GLY A 12 -10.46 4.48 -10.44
C GLY A 12 -10.42 5.86 -9.76
N GLN A 13 -10.81 5.95 -8.49
CA GLN A 13 -10.61 7.14 -7.64
C GLN A 13 -9.80 6.81 -6.40
N TYR A 14 -10.03 5.64 -5.82
CA TYR A 14 -9.40 5.11 -4.63
C TYR A 14 -9.01 3.66 -4.83
N GLY A 15 -7.90 3.27 -4.22
CA GLY A 15 -7.52 1.87 -4.14
C GLY A 15 -6.82 1.53 -2.84
N ALA A 16 -6.71 0.24 -2.59
CA ALA A 16 -6.12 -0.30 -1.38
C ALA A 16 -5.45 -1.64 -1.65
N PHE A 17 -4.25 -1.81 -1.09
CA PHE A 17 -3.63 -3.11 -0.90
C PHE A 17 -3.83 -3.52 0.56
N PHE A 18 -4.36 -4.71 0.82
CA PHE A 18 -4.65 -5.13 2.19
C PHE A 18 -4.48 -6.62 2.41
N ILE A 19 -4.39 -7.00 3.68
CA ILE A 19 -4.39 -8.40 4.13
C ILE A 19 -5.62 -8.57 5.02
N ALA A 20 -6.55 -9.42 4.60
CA ALA A 20 -7.71 -9.77 5.40
C ALA A 20 -7.39 -10.93 6.36
N GLY A 21 -8.02 -10.91 7.54
CA GLY A 21 -7.94 -11.99 8.51
C GLY A 21 -8.92 -11.76 9.66
N GLN A 22 -9.51 -12.82 10.18
CA GLN A 22 -10.50 -12.75 11.28
C GLN A 22 -11.67 -11.79 10.98
N GLY A 23 -12.10 -11.72 9.71
CA GLY A 23 -13.21 -10.85 9.28
C GLY A 23 -12.89 -9.35 9.26
N LYS A 24 -11.61 -8.95 9.40
CA LYS A 24 -11.17 -7.55 9.32
C LYS A 24 -9.92 -7.41 8.44
N ARG A 25 -9.58 -6.17 8.07
CA ARG A 25 -8.27 -5.86 7.48
C ARG A 25 -7.22 -5.81 8.58
N LEU A 26 -6.27 -6.74 8.54
CA LEU A 26 -5.15 -6.80 9.48
C LEU A 26 -4.01 -5.87 9.07
N ALA A 27 -3.91 -5.54 7.80
CA ALA A 27 -3.00 -4.52 7.31
C ALA A 27 -3.57 -3.91 6.03
N GLU A 28 -3.32 -2.62 5.82
CA GLU A 28 -3.73 -1.94 4.59
C GLU A 28 -2.81 -0.78 4.24
N LEU A 29 -2.73 -0.50 2.95
CA LEU A 29 -2.11 0.68 2.38
C LEU A 29 -3.09 1.21 1.34
N THR A 30 -3.58 2.44 1.54
CA THR A 30 -4.52 3.08 0.62
C THR A 30 -3.86 4.16 -0.21
N TYR A 31 -4.42 4.38 -1.38
CA TYR A 31 -4.04 5.46 -2.28
C TYR A 31 -5.27 6.06 -2.96
N GLU A 32 -5.10 7.28 -3.46
CA GLU A 32 -6.11 7.98 -4.26
C GLU A 32 -5.51 8.52 -5.55
N TYR A 33 -6.31 8.59 -6.62
CA TYR A 33 -5.91 9.22 -7.86
C TYR A 33 -6.02 10.73 -7.71
N THR A 34 -4.88 11.42 -7.68
CA THR A 34 -4.84 12.89 -7.66
C THR A 34 -4.90 13.45 -9.07
N HIS A 35 -4.41 12.69 -10.06
CA HIS A 35 -4.48 12.97 -11.49
C HIS A 35 -4.65 11.66 -12.27
N PRO A 36 -5.03 11.69 -13.56
CA PRO A 36 -5.23 10.46 -14.36
C PRO A 36 -4.04 9.48 -14.37
N GLN A 37 -2.81 9.98 -14.20
CA GLN A 37 -1.59 9.18 -14.17
C GLN A 37 -0.80 9.36 -12.86
N THR A 38 -1.41 9.88 -11.81
CA THR A 38 -0.72 10.12 -10.53
C THR A 38 -1.60 9.66 -9.38
N ILE A 39 -1.03 8.83 -8.51
CA ILE A 39 -1.66 8.42 -7.27
C ILE A 39 -0.90 8.99 -6.06
N ASP A 40 -1.62 9.22 -4.97
CA ASP A 40 -1.05 9.59 -3.67
C ASP A 40 -1.28 8.47 -2.65
N ALA A 41 -0.19 7.94 -2.09
CA ALA A 41 -0.24 6.98 -1.01
C ALA A 41 -0.47 7.70 0.33
N ASN A 42 -1.70 7.64 0.82
CA ASN A 42 -2.18 8.52 1.89
C ASN A 42 -2.37 7.83 3.25
N HIS A 43 -2.51 6.49 3.29
CA HIS A 43 -2.65 5.76 4.55
C HIS A 43 -1.87 4.46 4.55
N THR A 44 -1.34 4.09 5.71
CA THR A 44 -0.76 2.77 5.95
C THR A 44 -1.03 2.35 7.38
N PHE A 45 -1.58 1.16 7.55
CA PHE A 45 -1.88 0.57 8.84
C PHE A 45 -1.46 -0.91 8.87
N VAL A 46 -0.91 -1.34 10.01
CA VAL A 46 -0.58 -2.74 10.29
C VAL A 46 -0.98 -3.04 11.72
N ASP A 47 -1.87 -4.02 11.87
CA ASP A 47 -2.33 -4.54 13.17
C ASP A 47 -1.11 -5.00 13.98
N PRO A 48 -1.08 -4.75 15.31
CA PRO A 48 0.02 -5.16 16.17
C PRO A 48 0.42 -6.63 16.05
N SER A 49 -0.55 -7.53 15.78
CA SER A 49 -0.30 -8.96 15.57
C SER A 49 0.60 -9.27 14.35
N LEU A 50 0.68 -8.34 13.40
CA LEU A 50 1.44 -8.45 12.16
C LEU A 50 2.73 -7.60 12.14
N ARG A 51 3.04 -6.89 13.22
CA ARG A 51 4.25 -6.06 13.32
C ARG A 51 5.52 -6.90 13.32
N ASN A 52 6.63 -6.27 12.93
CA ASN A 52 7.96 -6.88 12.81
C ASN A 52 8.09 -8.03 11.79
N GLN A 53 7.09 -8.20 10.91
CA GLN A 53 7.09 -9.20 9.83
C GLN A 53 7.28 -8.59 8.44
N GLY A 54 7.63 -7.29 8.38
CA GLY A 54 7.83 -6.57 7.12
C GLY A 54 6.55 -6.32 6.31
N ILE A 55 5.36 -6.45 6.91
CA ILE A 55 4.07 -6.37 6.20
C ILE A 55 3.87 -5.02 5.49
N ALA A 56 4.15 -3.90 6.16
CA ALA A 56 4.04 -2.58 5.54
C ALA A 56 4.94 -2.42 4.30
N GLU A 57 6.11 -3.06 4.29
CA GLU A 57 7.01 -3.04 3.14
C GLU A 57 6.52 -3.92 2.00
N LYS A 58 5.91 -5.08 2.31
CA LYS A 58 5.26 -5.92 1.30
C LYS A 58 4.09 -5.19 0.62
N LEU A 59 3.27 -4.48 1.38
CA LEU A 59 2.18 -3.66 0.84
C LEU A 59 2.71 -2.53 -0.06
N LEU A 60 3.78 -1.83 0.37
CA LEU A 60 4.41 -0.80 -0.43
C LEU A 60 4.98 -1.36 -1.74
N ASN A 61 5.64 -2.53 -1.70
CA ASN A 61 6.14 -3.18 -2.90
C ASN A 61 5.02 -3.54 -3.88
N ALA A 62 3.88 -4.03 -3.37
CA ALA A 62 2.71 -4.30 -4.21
C ALA A 62 2.16 -3.04 -4.87
N LEU A 63 2.09 -1.92 -4.13
CA LEU A 63 1.71 -0.62 -4.69
C LEU A 63 2.69 -0.17 -5.78
N LEU A 64 4.00 -0.25 -5.53
CA LEU A 64 5.02 0.17 -6.50
C LEU A 64 4.95 -0.66 -7.78
N GLN A 65 4.81 -1.99 -7.66
CA GLN A 65 4.62 -2.87 -8.81
C GLN A 65 3.36 -2.49 -9.61
N PHE A 66 2.26 -2.15 -8.94
CA PHE A 66 1.06 -1.65 -9.61
C PHE A 66 1.32 -0.35 -10.35
N THR A 67 2.05 0.60 -9.74
CA THR A 67 2.40 1.86 -10.41
C THR A 67 3.27 1.65 -11.64
N GLU A 68 4.25 0.74 -11.58
CA GLU A 68 5.09 0.39 -12.74
C GLU A 68 4.26 -0.24 -13.86
N GLN A 69 3.40 -1.22 -13.52
CA GLN A 69 2.55 -1.91 -14.49
C GLN A 69 1.55 -0.98 -15.19
N LYS A 70 1.03 0.01 -14.46
CA LYS A 70 0.05 0.99 -14.98
C LYS A 70 0.69 2.28 -15.49
N GLN A 71 2.01 2.41 -15.42
CA GLN A 71 2.75 3.63 -15.75
C GLN A 71 2.22 4.86 -14.99
N LEU A 72 1.96 4.68 -13.69
CA LEU A 72 1.51 5.74 -12.79
C LEU A 72 2.69 6.37 -12.05
N ASN A 73 2.61 7.67 -11.85
CA ASN A 73 3.45 8.38 -10.89
C ASN A 73 2.90 8.18 -9.47
N ILE A 74 3.80 8.16 -8.49
CA ILE A 74 3.45 8.01 -7.07
C ILE A 74 3.92 9.21 -6.26
N THR A 75 3.02 9.78 -5.47
CA THR A 75 3.33 10.69 -4.37
C THR A 75 2.99 10.03 -3.04
N ALA A 76 3.48 10.62 -1.94
CA ALA A 76 3.22 10.10 -0.61
C ALA A 76 2.98 11.24 0.38
N SER A 77 1.71 11.54 0.64
CA SER A 77 1.29 12.38 1.78
C SER A 77 1.43 11.65 3.12
N CYS A 78 1.37 10.31 3.12
CA CYS A 78 1.62 9.52 4.32
C CYS A 78 3.09 9.63 4.76
N SER A 79 3.33 10.07 5.99
CA SER A 79 4.69 10.23 6.55
C SER A 79 5.51 8.95 6.52
N TYR A 80 4.89 7.79 6.74
CA TYR A 80 5.54 6.49 6.65
C TYR A 80 6.02 6.17 5.23
N VAL A 81 5.13 6.30 4.25
CA VAL A 81 5.43 6.00 2.84
C VAL A 81 6.47 6.98 2.32
N SER A 82 6.32 8.27 2.62
CA SER A 82 7.30 9.32 2.29
C SER A 82 8.69 9.02 2.84
N ALA A 83 8.79 8.54 4.09
CA ALA A 83 10.07 8.17 4.69
C ALA A 83 10.70 6.93 4.02
N LYS A 84 9.89 5.95 3.61
CA LYS A 84 10.37 4.75 2.91
C LYS A 84 10.80 5.02 1.47
N LEU A 85 10.04 5.83 0.72
CA LEU A 85 10.40 6.21 -0.64
C LEU A 85 11.71 7.00 -0.69
N ARG A 86 11.92 7.94 0.23
CA ARG A 86 13.18 8.71 0.33
C ARG A 86 14.42 7.87 0.63
N LYS A 87 14.27 6.69 1.23
CA LYS A 87 15.40 5.78 1.51
C LYS A 87 15.76 4.87 0.32
N ARG A 88 14.91 4.83 -0.71
CA ARG A 88 15.08 3.97 -1.89
C ARG A 88 15.60 4.73 -3.12
N LEU A 89 15.52 6.06 -3.12
CA LEU A 89 16.11 6.97 -4.12
C LEU A 89 17.50 7.43 -3.66
#